data_AF-A0ABD0MVJ5-F1
#
_entry.id   AF-A0ABD0MVJ5-F1
#
_cell.length_a   1.000
_cell.length_b   1.000
_cell.length_c   1.000
_cell.angle_alpha   90.00
_cell.angle_beta   90.00
_cell.angle_gamma   90.00
#
_symmetry.space_group_name_H-M   'P 1'
#
loop_
_entity.id
_entity.type
_entity.pdbx_description
1 polymer ?
#
loop_
_entity_poly.entity_id
_entity_poly.type
_entity_poly.pdbx_seq_one_letter_code
_entity_poly.pdbx_strand_id
1 'polypeptide(L)'
;MPEQTVRYVTELTEYIKVRSSDEDADDSSEFVKFFPSFIWAVRDFTLERKVDGKDVTEDEYLEFALKLKHGTSRRVMEHNLPRECIEKFFPSRKCFTFPFPTAQEKMSCLGSLDSADISSEFLKVTDHFCKFVFNDSSVKRLKDGHTVTGRVLGHLATTYVDTISSGSVPCLENAVIAMAVIENEAAVKVGLQVYQSGMEKLKDSFPLELKDVFSEHQDLSSTATQAFMKRSFRDTDGKYLKSLE
;
A
#
# COMPACT_ATOMS: atom_id res chain seq x y z
N MET A 1 10.04 19.23 12.49
CA MET A 1 8.92 18.26 12.62
C MET A 1 8.37 18.35 14.03
N PRO A 2 7.04 18.34 14.24
CA PRO A 2 6.45 18.22 15.57
C PRO A 2 6.89 16.90 16.24
N GLU A 3 7.27 16.94 17.52
CA GLU A 3 7.83 15.77 18.24
C GLU A 3 6.88 14.57 18.28
N GLN A 4 5.56 14.80 18.34
CA GLN A 4 4.56 13.73 18.39
C GLN A 4 4.41 12.97 17.07
N THR A 5 4.55 13.63 15.91
CA THR A 5 4.35 12.98 14.60
C THR A 5 5.50 12.04 14.24
N VAL A 6 6.73 12.35 14.66
CA VAL A 6 7.90 11.52 14.34
C VAL A 6 8.05 10.32 15.27
N ARG A 7 7.43 10.37 16.44
CA ARG A 7 7.39 9.26 17.39
C ARG A 7 6.61 8.06 16.84
N TYR A 8 5.55 8.29 16.06
CA TYR A 8 4.85 7.17 15.40
C TYR A 8 5.76 6.39 14.47
N VAL A 9 6.67 7.07 13.76
CA VAL A 9 7.60 6.41 12.84
C VAL A 9 8.60 5.53 13.59
N THR A 10 9.05 5.96 14.78
CA THR A 10 9.95 5.14 15.61
C THR A 10 9.27 3.92 16.22
N GLU A 11 7.96 4.00 16.48
CA GLU A 11 7.18 2.91 17.07
C GLU A 11 6.64 1.93 16.02
N LEU A 12 6.80 2.19 14.71
CA LEU A 12 6.32 1.29 13.64
C LEU A 12 6.86 -0.14 13.79
N THR A 13 8.09 -0.30 14.28
CA THR A 13 8.70 -1.61 14.52
C THR A 13 8.05 -2.37 15.69
N GLU A 14 7.37 -1.67 16.59
CA GLU A 14 6.62 -2.27 17.70
C GLU A 14 5.21 -2.72 17.24
N TYR A 15 4.65 -2.04 16.23
CA TYR A 15 3.27 -2.25 15.77
C TYR A 15 3.14 -3.03 14.46
N ILE A 16 4.24 -3.28 13.74
CA ILE A 16 4.22 -3.99 12.45
C ILE A 16 5.41 -4.96 12.38
N LYS A 17 5.13 -6.22 12.05
CA LYS A 17 6.15 -7.20 11.65
C LYS A 17 6.16 -7.35 10.14
N VAL A 18 7.35 -7.45 9.55
CA VAL A 18 7.48 -7.65 8.09
C VAL A 18 7.52 -9.13 7.75
N ARG A 19 8.26 -9.93 8.53
CA ARG A 19 8.37 -11.38 8.38
C ARG A 19 7.82 -12.13 9.60
N SER A 20 7.66 -13.43 9.45
CA SER A 20 7.23 -14.35 10.53
C SER A 20 8.37 -15.11 11.20
N SER A 21 9.59 -15.12 10.63
CA SER A 21 10.72 -15.90 11.13
C SER A 21 11.66 -15.11 12.05
N ASP A 22 11.87 -15.67 13.25
CA ASP A 22 12.73 -15.31 14.39
C ASP A 22 12.54 -13.92 15.02
N GLU A 23 12.22 -13.95 16.32
CA GLU A 23 11.92 -12.79 17.18
C GLU A 23 13.12 -11.86 17.44
N ASP A 24 14.31 -12.19 16.91
CA ASP A 24 15.59 -11.52 17.18
C ASP A 24 16.28 -10.91 15.94
N ALA A 25 15.68 -10.99 14.75
CA ALA A 25 16.23 -10.34 13.56
C ALA A 25 15.72 -8.90 13.42
N ASP A 26 16.62 -7.94 13.24
CA ASP A 26 16.27 -6.56 12.89
C ASP A 26 15.67 -6.51 11.48
N ASP A 27 14.35 -6.71 11.42
CA ASP A 27 13.54 -6.66 10.20
C ASP A 27 13.50 -5.26 9.56
N SER A 28 14.06 -4.22 10.20
CA SER A 28 14.04 -2.83 9.73
C SER A 28 14.53 -2.67 8.28
N SER A 29 15.50 -3.47 7.86
CA SER A 29 16.04 -3.48 6.51
C SER A 29 15.07 -4.01 5.45
N GLU A 30 14.02 -4.75 5.87
CA GLU A 30 12.98 -5.28 4.99
C GLU A 30 11.79 -4.32 4.86
N PHE A 31 11.61 -3.37 5.77
CA PHE A 31 10.50 -2.39 5.74
C PHE A 31 10.47 -1.66 4.39
N VAL A 32 11.64 -1.26 3.89
CA VAL A 32 11.81 -0.57 2.61
C VAL A 32 11.15 -1.29 1.41
N LYS A 33 10.96 -2.62 1.49
CA LYS A 33 10.36 -3.43 0.41
C LYS A 33 8.83 -3.38 0.42
N PHE A 34 8.22 -3.02 1.54
CA PHE A 34 6.77 -3.03 1.72
C PHE A 34 6.17 -1.63 1.93
N PHE A 35 6.98 -0.71 2.43
CA PHE A 35 6.57 0.63 2.79
C PHE A 35 6.38 1.51 1.56
N PRO A 36 5.43 2.45 1.62
CA PRO A 36 5.14 3.35 0.50
C PRO A 36 6.24 4.39 0.34
N SER A 37 6.19 5.18 -0.74
CA SER A 37 6.90 6.45 -0.81
C SER A 37 6.43 7.37 0.33
N PHE A 38 7.35 8.11 0.95
CA PHE A 38 7.03 9.10 1.98
C PHE A 38 6.83 10.48 1.35
N ILE A 39 5.70 11.13 1.60
CA ILE A 39 5.47 12.52 1.17
C ILE A 39 5.22 13.37 2.41
N TRP A 40 6.08 14.35 2.66
CA TRP A 40 5.88 15.32 3.74
C TRP A 40 5.27 16.61 3.19
N ALA A 41 3.97 16.77 3.42
CA ALA A 41 3.24 18.00 3.16
C ALA A 41 3.32 18.94 4.37
N VAL A 42 4.23 19.93 4.33
CA VAL A 42 4.41 20.93 5.39
C VAL A 42 3.43 22.07 5.17
N ARG A 43 2.39 22.15 6.01
CA ARG A 43 1.38 23.21 5.95
C ARG A 43 1.85 24.47 6.64
N ASP A 44 1.29 25.62 6.22
CA ASP A 44 1.52 26.93 6.80
C ASP A 44 3.01 27.27 6.97
N PHE A 45 3.79 26.99 5.92
CA PHE A 45 5.24 27.14 5.92
C PHE A 45 5.63 28.62 5.91
N THR A 46 6.27 29.07 6.99
CA THR A 46 6.66 30.49 7.20
C THR A 46 8.16 30.73 7.14
N LEU A 47 8.98 29.69 6.99
CA LEU A 47 10.43 29.83 6.99
C LEU A 47 10.91 30.23 5.59
N GLU A 48 11.94 31.07 5.54
CA GLU A 48 12.73 31.18 4.30
C GLU A 48 13.39 29.83 4.04
N ARG A 49 13.17 29.28 2.85
CA ARG A 49 13.71 27.97 2.45
C ARG A 49 15.19 28.09 2.07
N LYS A 50 16.00 28.44 3.07
CA LYS A 50 17.44 28.62 2.94
C LYS A 50 18.21 27.69 3.86
N VAL A 51 19.26 27.10 3.32
CA VAL A 51 20.26 26.33 4.08
C VAL A 51 21.61 26.98 3.85
N ASP A 52 22.30 27.33 4.94
CA ASP A 52 23.58 28.05 4.90
C ASP A 52 23.54 29.33 4.01
N GLY A 53 22.40 30.04 4.06
CA GLY A 53 22.17 31.28 3.32
C GLY A 53 21.82 31.12 1.84
N LYS A 54 21.75 29.89 1.31
CA LYS A 54 21.38 29.60 -0.08
C LYS A 54 19.95 29.10 -0.18
N ASP A 55 19.21 29.56 -1.18
CA ASP A 55 17.89 29.00 -1.48
C ASP A 55 18.03 27.53 -1.88
N VAL A 56 17.18 26.69 -1.30
CA VAL A 56 17.12 25.25 -1.60
C VAL A 56 15.74 24.88 -2.12
N THR A 57 15.59 23.67 -2.64
CA THR A 57 14.30 23.05 -2.98
C THR A 57 13.60 22.50 -1.74
N GLU A 58 12.32 22.15 -1.84
CA GLU A 58 11.56 21.47 -0.79
C GLU A 58 12.23 20.15 -0.38
N ASP A 59 12.72 19.39 -1.36
CA ASP A 59 13.37 18.10 -1.12
C ASP A 59 14.73 18.29 -0.44
N GLU A 60 15.54 19.26 -0.86
CA GLU A 60 16.80 19.59 -0.18
C GLU A 60 16.55 20.11 1.25
N TYR A 61 15.47 20.84 1.48
CA TYR A 61 15.05 21.24 2.81
C TYR A 61 14.69 20.02 3.68
N LEU A 62 14.01 19.02 3.11
CA LEU A 62 13.72 17.76 3.79
C LEU A 62 15.00 17.00 4.15
N GLU A 63 15.91 16.82 3.20
CA GLU A 63 17.18 16.14 3.44
C GLU A 63 18.02 16.88 4.49
N PHE A 64 17.98 18.22 4.51
CA PHE A 64 18.58 19.00 5.60
C PHE A 64 17.91 18.73 6.96
N ALA A 65 16.58 18.68 7.00
CA ALA A 65 15.83 18.43 8.24
C ALA A 65 16.06 17.01 8.81
N LEU A 66 16.38 16.04 7.95
CA LEU A 66 16.68 14.66 8.29
C LEU A 66 18.14 14.42 8.70
N LYS A 67 19.05 15.40 8.53
CA LYS A 67 20.47 15.24 8.91
C LYS A 67 20.62 14.79 10.37
N LEU A 68 21.39 13.72 10.54
CA LEU A 68 21.76 13.19 11.84
C LEU A 68 22.78 14.08 12.54
N LYS A 69 22.72 14.11 13.86
CA LYS A 69 23.71 14.79 14.71
C LYS A 69 24.77 13.80 15.17
N HIS A 70 26.01 14.25 15.26
CA HIS A 70 27.09 13.45 15.84
C HIS A 70 27.00 13.39 17.37
N GLY A 71 27.46 12.28 17.94
CA GLY A 71 27.52 12.02 19.38
C GLY A 71 26.55 10.93 19.84
N THR A 72 26.70 10.51 21.09
CA THR A 72 25.95 9.39 21.69
C THR A 72 25.12 9.82 22.90
N SER A 73 24.98 11.13 23.13
CA SER A 73 24.14 11.64 24.22
C SER A 73 22.67 11.28 24.00
N ARG A 74 21.91 11.14 25.10
CA ARG A 74 20.47 10.81 25.03
C ARG A 74 19.69 11.74 24.08
N ARG A 75 19.94 13.05 24.16
CA ARG A 75 19.31 14.05 23.28
C ARG A 75 19.66 13.86 21.80
N VAL A 76 20.87 13.39 21.50
CA VAL A 76 21.29 13.10 20.11
C VAL A 76 20.60 11.84 19.61
N MET A 77 20.49 10.79 20.44
CA MET A 77 19.76 9.57 20.08
C MET A 77 18.26 9.84 19.85
N GLU A 78 17.61 10.58 20.76
CA GLU A 78 16.20 11.01 20.64
C GLU A 78 15.97 11.84 19.35
N HIS A 79 16.95 12.65 18.95
CA HIS A 79 16.91 13.40 17.70
C HIS A 79 17.10 12.51 16.46
N ASN A 80 18.04 11.57 16.49
CA ASN A 80 18.45 10.80 15.32
C ASN A 80 17.51 9.64 15.01
N LEU A 81 17.02 8.93 16.03
CA LEU A 81 16.18 7.73 15.85
C LEU A 81 15.01 7.94 14.88
N PRO A 82 14.13 8.94 15.03
CA PRO A 82 13.05 9.18 14.08
C PRO A 82 13.52 9.46 12.65
N ARG A 83 14.67 10.13 12.50
CA ARG A 83 15.24 10.47 11.19
C ARG A 83 15.79 9.23 10.50
N GLU A 84 16.50 8.39 11.24
CA GLU A 84 16.97 7.09 10.77
C GLU A 84 15.81 6.19 10.35
N CYS A 85 14.72 6.16 11.11
CA CYS A 85 13.53 5.38 10.76
C CYS A 85 12.91 5.88 9.45
N ILE A 86 12.74 7.19 9.27
CA ILE A 86 12.27 7.76 7.99
C ILE A 86 13.22 7.38 6.85
N GLU A 87 14.53 7.43 7.11
CA GLU A 87 15.52 7.13 6.09
C GLU A 87 15.54 5.66 5.68
N LYS A 88 15.42 4.74 6.65
CA LYS A 88 15.50 3.30 6.47
C LYS A 88 14.18 2.68 5.99
N PHE A 89 13.03 3.15 6.49
CA PHE A 89 11.76 2.48 6.24
C PHE A 89 11.16 2.85 4.90
N PHE A 90 11.35 4.08 4.43
CA PHE A 90 10.69 4.56 3.22
C PHE A 90 11.67 4.61 2.04
N PRO A 91 11.39 3.91 0.92
CA PRO A 91 12.30 3.80 -0.23
C PRO A 91 12.55 5.12 -0.94
N SER A 92 11.60 6.05 -0.86
CA SER A 92 11.69 7.38 -1.46
C SER A 92 10.98 8.39 -0.58
N ARG A 93 11.37 9.65 -0.72
CA ARG A 93 10.87 10.77 0.09
C ARG A 93 10.67 11.98 -0.81
N LYS A 94 9.57 12.70 -0.59
CA LYS A 94 9.24 13.95 -1.30
C LYS A 94 8.73 14.98 -0.30
N CYS A 95 9.02 16.24 -0.54
CA CYS A 95 8.57 17.34 0.31
C CYS A 95 7.76 18.36 -0.48
N PHE A 96 6.71 18.89 0.15
CA PHE A 96 5.94 20.01 -0.37
C PHE A 96 5.70 21.00 0.78
N THR A 97 6.05 22.27 0.56
CA THR A 97 5.79 23.35 1.53
C THR A 97 4.64 24.20 1.04
N PHE A 98 3.56 24.26 1.82
CA PHE A 98 2.37 25.03 1.50
C PHE A 98 2.38 26.33 2.29
N PRO A 99 2.21 27.50 1.65
CA PRO A 99 2.01 28.75 2.38
C PRO A 99 0.64 28.75 3.07
N PHE A 100 0.34 29.80 3.83
CA PHE A 100 -1.02 29.98 4.34
C PHE A 100 -2.03 30.06 3.18
N PRO A 101 -3.15 29.33 3.27
CA PRO A 101 -4.14 29.31 2.19
C PRO A 101 -4.92 30.62 2.09
N THR A 102 -5.13 31.32 3.20
CA THR A 102 -5.86 32.59 3.27
C THR A 102 -5.49 33.33 4.56
N ALA A 103 -6.09 34.51 4.79
CA ALA A 103 -5.91 35.27 6.02
C ALA A 103 -6.50 34.53 7.24
N GLN A 104 -5.93 34.75 8.43
CA GLN A 104 -6.25 33.99 9.64
C GLN A 104 -7.75 34.05 10.00
N GLU A 105 -8.41 35.17 9.76
CA GLU A 105 -9.83 35.38 10.07
C GLU A 105 -10.75 34.50 9.21
N LYS A 106 -10.30 34.14 8.01
CA LYS A 106 -11.04 33.30 7.06
C LYS A 106 -10.73 31.80 7.20
N MET A 107 -9.75 31.41 8.02
CA MET A 107 -9.35 29.99 8.16
C MET A 107 -10.49 29.10 8.68
N SER A 108 -11.37 29.64 9.53
CA SER A 108 -12.51 28.88 10.07
C SER A 108 -13.56 28.48 9.02
N CYS A 109 -13.64 29.22 7.91
CA CYS A 109 -14.58 28.97 6.82
C CYS A 109 -13.89 28.52 5.52
N LEU A 110 -12.63 28.04 5.60
CA LEU A 110 -11.81 27.66 4.44
C LEU A 110 -12.51 26.72 3.45
N GLY A 111 -13.29 25.75 3.95
CA GLY A 111 -14.03 24.79 3.11
C GLY A 111 -15.20 25.39 2.31
N SER A 112 -15.59 26.64 2.60
CA SER A 112 -16.67 27.38 1.93
C SER A 112 -16.16 28.57 1.12
N LEU A 113 -14.85 28.83 1.10
CA LEU A 113 -14.29 29.94 0.35
C LEU A 113 -14.25 29.63 -1.15
N ASP A 114 -14.48 30.65 -1.96
CA ASP A 114 -14.22 30.59 -3.40
C ASP A 114 -12.72 30.60 -3.66
N SER A 115 -12.30 30.01 -4.78
CA SER A 115 -10.88 29.99 -5.17
C SER A 115 -10.25 31.38 -5.28
N ALA A 116 -11.05 32.43 -5.53
CA ALA A 116 -10.57 33.81 -5.56
C ALA A 116 -10.18 34.36 -4.18
N ASP A 117 -10.72 33.79 -3.09
CA ASP A 117 -10.40 34.13 -1.70
C ASP A 117 -9.21 33.32 -1.14
N ILE A 118 -8.66 32.41 -1.95
CA ILE A 118 -7.52 31.57 -1.61
C ILE A 118 -6.27 32.14 -2.28
N SER A 119 -5.15 32.10 -1.56
CA SER A 119 -3.84 32.49 -2.08
C SER A 119 -3.53 31.76 -3.37
N SER A 120 -3.24 32.53 -4.43
CA SER A 120 -2.85 31.97 -5.72
C SER A 120 -1.58 31.11 -5.64
N GLU A 121 -0.68 31.39 -4.71
CA GLU A 121 0.51 30.59 -4.45
C GLU A 121 0.14 29.25 -3.80
N PHE A 122 -0.75 29.27 -2.82
CA PHE A 122 -1.28 28.05 -2.21
C PHE A 122 -1.97 27.15 -3.25
N LEU A 123 -2.78 27.74 -4.14
CA LEU A 123 -3.44 27.01 -5.21
C LEU A 123 -2.43 26.39 -6.19
N LYS A 124 -1.37 27.11 -6.56
CA LYS A 124 -0.29 26.59 -7.41
C LYS A 124 0.42 25.39 -6.77
N VAL A 125 0.79 25.50 -5.50
CA VAL A 125 1.44 24.39 -4.78
C VAL A 125 0.48 23.20 -4.65
N THR A 126 -0.80 23.46 -4.39
CA THR A 126 -1.83 22.41 -4.30
C THR A 126 -2.01 21.68 -5.63
N ASP A 127 -2.11 22.41 -6.74
CA ASP A 127 -2.18 21.81 -8.08
C ASP A 127 -0.95 20.97 -8.40
N HIS A 128 0.25 21.47 -8.10
CA HIS A 128 1.50 20.74 -8.28
C HIS A 128 1.56 19.47 -7.42
N PHE A 129 1.19 19.56 -6.14
CA PHE A 129 1.09 18.42 -5.23
C PHE A 129 0.12 17.36 -5.76
N CYS A 130 -1.11 17.77 -6.14
CA CYS A 130 -2.11 16.86 -6.67
C CYS A 130 -1.61 16.17 -7.96
N LYS A 131 -1.01 16.91 -8.88
CA LYS A 131 -0.42 16.36 -10.11
C LYS A 131 0.67 15.34 -9.81
N PHE A 132 1.57 15.64 -8.87
CA PHE A 132 2.60 14.70 -8.44
C PHE A 132 1.97 13.43 -7.84
N VAL A 133 1.01 13.56 -6.94
CA VAL A 133 0.33 12.39 -6.35
C VAL A 133 -0.37 11.56 -7.42
N PHE A 134 -1.06 12.19 -8.38
CA PHE A 134 -1.77 11.45 -9.44
C PHE A 134 -0.83 10.79 -10.45
N ASN A 135 0.32 11.38 -10.75
CA ASN A 135 1.22 10.90 -11.79
C ASN A 135 2.31 9.95 -11.25
N ASP A 136 2.85 10.24 -10.06
CA ASP A 136 4.02 9.57 -9.52
C ASP A 136 3.69 8.51 -8.44
N SER A 137 2.46 8.48 -7.93
CA SER A 137 2.05 7.41 -7.00
C SER A 137 1.98 6.07 -7.71
N SER A 138 2.76 5.10 -7.23
CA SER A 138 2.74 3.76 -7.78
C SER A 138 1.50 2.98 -7.34
N VAL A 139 1.02 2.10 -8.24
CA VAL A 139 0.01 1.11 -7.87
C VAL A 139 0.56 0.25 -6.74
N LYS A 140 -0.23 0.04 -5.67
CA LYS A 140 0.20 -0.78 -4.54
C LYS A 140 0.49 -2.20 -4.99
N ARG A 141 1.70 -2.67 -4.73
CA ARG A 141 2.17 -4.03 -5.02
C ARG A 141 2.64 -4.71 -3.75
N LEU A 142 2.56 -6.03 -3.75
CA LEU A 142 3.26 -6.88 -2.79
C LEU A 142 4.75 -7.02 -3.17
N LYS A 143 5.55 -7.58 -2.27
CA LYS A 143 7.00 -7.77 -2.47
C LYS A 143 7.34 -8.61 -3.70
N ASP A 144 6.47 -9.53 -4.12
CA ASP A 144 6.63 -10.36 -5.32
C ASP A 144 5.99 -9.76 -6.57
N GLY A 145 5.58 -8.48 -6.53
CA GLY A 145 5.08 -7.73 -7.68
C GLY A 145 3.58 -7.82 -7.92
N HIS A 146 2.86 -8.68 -7.20
CA HIS A 146 1.39 -8.80 -7.33
C HIS A 146 0.69 -7.48 -7.02
N THR A 147 -0.18 -7.05 -7.92
CA THR A 147 -0.99 -5.85 -7.76
C THR A 147 -2.06 -6.07 -6.69
N VAL A 148 -2.15 -5.15 -5.73
CA VAL A 148 -3.21 -5.14 -4.74
C VAL A 148 -4.48 -4.54 -5.36
N THR A 149 -5.42 -5.41 -5.71
CA THR A 149 -6.76 -5.01 -6.19
C THR A 149 -7.68 -4.64 -5.02
N GLY A 150 -8.86 -4.07 -5.28
CA GLY A 150 -9.83 -3.76 -4.22
C GLY A 150 -10.25 -4.97 -3.38
N ARG A 151 -10.36 -6.15 -4.01
CA ARG A 151 -10.67 -7.41 -3.32
C ARG A 151 -9.54 -7.83 -2.36
N VAL A 152 -8.31 -7.77 -2.84
CA VAL A 152 -7.09 -8.08 -2.07
C VAL A 152 -6.96 -7.10 -0.91
N LEU A 153 -7.15 -5.79 -1.17
CA LEU A 153 -7.12 -4.75 -0.15
C LEU A 153 -8.15 -4.97 0.95
N GLY A 154 -9.38 -5.38 0.60
CA GLY A 154 -10.42 -5.70 1.56
C GLY A 154 -10.00 -6.81 2.54
N HIS A 155 -9.43 -7.90 2.03
CA HIS A 155 -8.95 -8.99 2.90
C HIS A 155 -7.78 -8.57 3.78
N LEU A 156 -6.82 -7.81 3.23
CA LEU A 156 -5.70 -7.29 4.02
C LEU A 156 -6.19 -6.37 5.14
N ALA A 157 -7.13 -5.47 4.83
CA ALA A 157 -7.73 -4.57 5.83
C ALA A 157 -8.44 -5.35 6.94
N THR A 158 -9.29 -6.33 6.59
CA THR A 158 -9.95 -7.20 7.56
C THR A 158 -8.92 -7.94 8.43
N THR A 159 -7.93 -8.58 7.80
CA THR A 159 -6.89 -9.35 8.50
C THR A 159 -6.12 -8.47 9.50
N TYR A 160 -5.72 -7.26 9.09
CA TYR A 160 -5.00 -6.35 9.99
C TYR A 160 -5.88 -5.88 11.13
N VAL A 161 -7.13 -5.49 10.87
CA VAL A 161 -8.06 -5.02 11.91
C VAL A 161 -8.37 -6.13 12.91
N ASP A 162 -8.61 -7.36 12.45
CA ASP A 162 -8.89 -8.51 13.32
C ASP A 162 -7.66 -8.86 14.18
N THR A 163 -6.46 -8.83 13.58
CA THR A 163 -5.20 -9.08 14.30
C THR A 163 -4.99 -8.03 15.40
N ILE A 164 -5.15 -6.74 15.10
CA ILE A 164 -5.05 -5.66 16.08
C ILE A 164 -6.10 -5.82 17.17
N SER A 165 -7.34 -6.11 16.80
CA SER A 165 -8.46 -6.26 17.74
C SER A 165 -8.27 -7.44 18.70
N SER A 166 -7.51 -8.47 18.28
CA SER A 166 -7.12 -9.60 19.12
C SER A 166 -5.97 -9.30 20.09
N GLY A 167 -5.35 -8.11 20.01
CA GLY A 167 -4.16 -7.75 20.78
C GLY A 167 -2.85 -8.26 20.17
N SER A 168 -2.89 -8.83 18.97
CA SER A 168 -1.69 -9.32 18.26
C SER A 168 -1.12 -8.25 17.33
N VAL A 169 0.16 -8.37 17.00
CA VAL A 169 0.85 -7.46 16.07
C VAL A 169 0.67 -7.96 14.62
N PRO A 170 0.15 -7.13 13.69
CA PRO A 170 0.05 -7.48 12.28
C PRO A 170 1.40 -7.85 11.66
N CYS A 171 1.42 -8.97 10.92
CA CYS A 171 2.54 -9.38 10.09
C CYS A 171 2.16 -9.29 8.61
N LEU A 172 2.91 -8.49 7.83
CA LEU A 172 2.60 -8.25 6.42
C LEU A 172 2.66 -9.54 5.58
N GLU A 173 3.67 -10.38 5.82
CA GLU A 173 3.83 -11.65 5.11
C GLU A 173 2.71 -12.65 5.43
N ASN A 174 2.37 -12.80 6.72
CA ASN A 174 1.30 -13.71 7.14
C ASN A 174 -0.06 -13.31 6.58
N ALA A 175 -0.36 -12.00 6.55
CA ALA A 175 -1.62 -11.51 5.98
C ALA A 175 -1.74 -11.85 4.48
N VAL A 176 -0.65 -11.72 3.73
CA VAL A 176 -0.62 -12.11 2.31
C VAL A 176 -0.80 -13.62 2.14
N ILE A 177 -0.15 -14.45 2.96
CA ILE A 177 -0.26 -15.91 2.89
C ILE A 177 -1.70 -16.36 3.19
N ALA A 178 -2.28 -15.88 4.29
CA ALA A 178 -3.64 -16.23 4.70
C ALA A 178 -4.66 -15.84 3.63
N MET A 179 -4.53 -14.64 3.08
CA MET A 179 -5.39 -14.17 1.99
C MET A 179 -5.22 -15.00 0.71
N ALA A 180 -3.99 -15.38 0.33
CA ALA A 180 -3.77 -16.22 -0.86
C ALA A 180 -4.49 -17.57 -0.75
N VAL A 181 -4.51 -18.18 0.43
CA VAL A 181 -5.29 -19.40 0.68
C VAL A 181 -6.79 -19.15 0.43
N ILE A 182 -7.36 -18.11 1.05
CA ILE A 182 -8.79 -17.77 0.93
C ILE A 182 -9.18 -17.52 -0.53
N GLU A 183 -8.40 -16.72 -1.26
CA GLU A 183 -8.70 -16.39 -2.66
C GLU A 183 -8.59 -17.59 -3.59
N ASN A 184 -7.58 -18.45 -3.39
CA ASN A 184 -7.41 -19.63 -4.23
C ASN A 184 -8.49 -20.70 -3.96
N GLU A 185 -8.88 -20.92 -2.70
CA GLU A 185 -10.03 -21.78 -2.38
C GLU A 185 -11.32 -21.28 -3.02
N ALA A 186 -11.55 -19.96 -2.98
CA ALA A 186 -12.70 -19.35 -3.64
C ALA A 186 -12.60 -19.43 -5.17
N ALA A 187 -11.40 -19.33 -5.74
CA ALA A 187 -11.16 -19.49 -7.18
C ALA A 187 -11.50 -20.91 -7.65
N VAL A 188 -11.10 -21.94 -6.89
CA VAL A 188 -11.44 -23.35 -7.20
C VAL A 188 -12.94 -23.54 -7.22
N LYS A 189 -13.66 -23.02 -6.20
CA LYS A 189 -15.12 -23.09 -6.14
C LYS A 189 -15.78 -22.42 -7.34
N VAL A 190 -15.29 -21.25 -7.78
CA VAL A 190 -15.79 -20.55 -8.96
C VAL A 190 -15.55 -21.37 -10.23
N GLY A 191 -14.34 -21.90 -10.44
CA GLY A 191 -14.01 -22.75 -11.59
C GLY A 191 -14.90 -23.99 -11.65
N LEU A 192 -15.03 -24.71 -10.54
CA LEU A 192 -15.91 -25.88 -10.42
C LEU A 192 -17.36 -25.54 -10.75
N GLN A 193 -17.88 -24.42 -10.22
CA GLN A 193 -19.25 -24.00 -10.48
C GLN A 193 -19.48 -23.71 -11.97
N VAL A 194 -18.53 -23.07 -12.66
CA VAL A 194 -18.60 -22.81 -14.11
C VAL A 194 -18.65 -24.13 -14.87
N TYR A 195 -17.74 -25.05 -14.58
CA TYR A 195 -17.70 -26.36 -15.24
C TYR A 195 -18.98 -27.16 -15.00
N GLN A 196 -19.40 -27.31 -13.74
CA GLN A 196 -20.59 -28.06 -13.35
C GLN A 196 -21.86 -27.49 -13.98
N SER A 197 -22.02 -26.16 -13.97
CA SER A 197 -23.19 -25.52 -14.58
C SER A 197 -23.22 -25.70 -16.10
N GLY A 198 -22.05 -25.70 -16.76
CA GLY A 198 -21.94 -25.99 -18.19
C GLY A 198 -22.30 -27.43 -18.52
N MET A 199 -21.73 -28.39 -17.80
CA MET A 199 -22.01 -29.81 -17.99
C MET A 199 -23.47 -30.16 -17.66
N GLU A 200 -24.09 -29.48 -16.69
CA GLU A 200 -25.51 -29.66 -16.38
C GLU A 200 -26.40 -29.22 -17.55
N LYS A 201 -26.11 -28.07 -18.17
CA LYS A 201 -26.84 -27.60 -19.37
C LYS A 201 -26.65 -28.52 -20.56
N LEU A 202 -25.47 -29.13 -20.71
CA LEU A 202 -25.21 -30.07 -21.80
C LEU A 202 -26.15 -31.30 -21.75
N LYS A 203 -26.63 -31.68 -20.56
CA LYS A 203 -27.55 -32.81 -20.39
C LYS A 203 -28.88 -32.61 -21.13
N ASP A 204 -29.31 -31.36 -21.32
CA ASP A 204 -30.55 -31.04 -22.05
C ASP A 204 -30.48 -31.46 -23.52
N SER A 205 -29.27 -31.64 -24.06
CA SER A 205 -29.02 -32.04 -25.45
C SER A 205 -28.81 -33.54 -25.63
N PHE A 206 -28.96 -34.36 -24.58
CA PHE A 206 -28.73 -35.80 -24.68
C PHE A 206 -29.83 -36.56 -25.43
N PRO A 207 -29.49 -37.64 -26.16
CA PRO A 207 -28.15 -38.25 -26.30
C PRO A 207 -27.26 -37.54 -27.35
N LEU A 208 -25.95 -37.49 -27.09
CA LEU A 208 -24.93 -36.91 -27.99
C LEU A 208 -23.87 -37.94 -28.38
N GLU A 209 -23.17 -37.73 -29.49
CA GLU A 209 -21.98 -38.51 -29.81
C GLU A 209 -20.82 -38.17 -28.87
N LEU A 210 -19.96 -39.16 -28.59
CA LEU A 210 -18.82 -38.99 -27.67
C LEU A 210 -17.89 -37.84 -28.10
N LYS A 211 -17.73 -37.61 -29.41
CA LYS A 211 -16.91 -36.52 -29.95
C LYS A 211 -17.46 -35.15 -29.58
N ASP A 212 -18.78 -34.99 -29.54
CA ASP A 212 -19.44 -33.73 -29.24
C ASP A 212 -19.35 -33.44 -27.74
N VAL A 213 -19.55 -34.47 -26.90
CA VAL A 213 -19.34 -34.37 -25.44
C VAL A 213 -17.90 -34.00 -25.10
N PHE A 214 -16.93 -34.59 -25.82
CA PHE A 214 -15.51 -34.28 -25.60
C PHE A 214 -15.16 -32.85 -25.98
N SER A 215 -15.69 -32.33 -27.10
CA SER A 215 -15.50 -30.93 -27.50
C SER A 215 -16.03 -29.97 -26.44
N GLU A 216 -17.27 -30.19 -25.97
CA GLU A 216 -17.88 -29.36 -24.93
C GLU A 216 -17.14 -29.44 -23.60
N HIS A 217 -16.65 -30.62 -23.21
CA HIS A 217 -15.82 -30.78 -22.03
C HIS A 217 -14.55 -29.92 -22.11
N GLN A 218 -13.86 -29.89 -23.25
CA GLN A 218 -12.64 -29.10 -23.42
C GLN A 218 -12.94 -27.60 -23.30
N ASP A 219 -14.01 -27.13 -23.94
CA ASP A 219 -14.40 -25.72 -23.90
C ASP A 219 -14.81 -25.28 -22.48
N LEU A 220 -15.58 -26.11 -21.79
CA LEU A 220 -15.99 -25.86 -20.40
C LEU A 220 -14.82 -25.92 -19.42
N SER A 221 -13.89 -26.86 -19.60
CA SER A 221 -12.66 -26.97 -18.81
C SER A 221 -11.79 -25.72 -18.99
N SER A 222 -11.58 -25.30 -20.24
CA SER A 222 -10.86 -24.05 -20.56
C SER A 222 -11.53 -22.84 -19.91
N THR A 223 -12.86 -22.73 -19.99
CA THR A 223 -13.63 -21.63 -19.39
C THR A 223 -13.55 -21.63 -17.86
N ALA A 224 -13.62 -22.80 -17.23
CA ALA A 224 -13.46 -22.96 -15.79
C ALA A 224 -12.05 -22.54 -15.32
N THR A 225 -11.01 -22.95 -16.03
CA THR A 225 -9.63 -22.55 -15.75
C THR A 225 -9.44 -21.04 -15.92
N GLN A 226 -10.03 -20.43 -16.95
CA GLN A 226 -9.99 -18.96 -17.10
C GLN A 226 -10.69 -18.23 -15.95
N ALA A 227 -11.84 -18.74 -15.50
CA ALA A 227 -12.57 -18.18 -14.35
C ALA A 227 -11.76 -18.31 -13.05
N PHE A 228 -11.08 -19.43 -12.85
CA PHE A 228 -10.12 -19.63 -11.76
C PHE A 228 -8.97 -18.63 -11.85
N MET A 229 -8.27 -18.55 -12.98
CA MET A 229 -7.10 -17.68 -13.15
C MET A 229 -7.42 -16.21 -12.90
N LYS A 230 -8.61 -15.76 -13.31
CA LYS A 230 -9.09 -14.39 -13.07
C LYS A 230 -9.26 -14.06 -11.58
N ARG A 231 -9.49 -15.07 -10.74
CA ARG A 231 -9.70 -14.90 -9.29
C ARG A 231 -8.49 -15.31 -8.45
N SER A 232 -7.74 -16.32 -8.90
CA SER A 232 -6.61 -16.89 -8.18
C SER A 232 -5.60 -15.81 -7.80
N PHE A 233 -4.93 -16.02 -6.68
CA PHE A 233 -3.96 -15.10 -6.14
C PHE A 233 -2.77 -15.88 -5.58
N ARG A 234 -1.59 -15.68 -6.16
CA ARG A 234 -0.32 -16.24 -5.68
C ARG A 234 -0.33 -17.77 -5.52
N ASP A 235 -0.95 -18.50 -6.46
CA ASP A 235 -0.87 -19.97 -6.54
C ASP A 235 0.44 -20.42 -7.22
N THR A 236 1.58 -20.07 -6.62
CA THR A 236 2.91 -20.21 -7.25
C THR A 236 3.27 -21.67 -7.58
N ASP A 237 2.82 -22.62 -6.75
CA ASP A 237 3.10 -24.05 -6.92
C ASP A 237 2.03 -24.76 -7.80
N GLY A 238 1.02 -24.01 -8.25
CA GLY A 238 -0.13 -24.50 -9.00
C GLY A 238 -0.97 -25.51 -8.21
N LYS A 239 -0.94 -25.45 -6.88
CA LYS A 239 -1.61 -26.44 -6.02
C LYS A 239 -3.12 -26.39 -6.21
N TYR A 240 -3.68 -25.19 -6.28
CA TYR A 240 -5.12 -24.99 -6.39
C TYR A 240 -5.61 -25.18 -7.82
N LEU A 241 -4.79 -24.79 -8.81
CA LEU A 241 -5.07 -25.12 -10.21
C LEU A 241 -5.16 -26.64 -10.41
N LYS A 242 -4.19 -27.41 -9.90
CA LYS A 242 -4.19 -28.88 -9.99
C LYS A 242 -5.37 -29.54 -9.26
N SER A 243 -5.98 -28.84 -8.30
CA SER A 243 -7.18 -29.34 -7.61
C SER A 243 -8.48 -29.08 -8.39
N LEU A 244 -8.43 -28.15 -9.35
CA LEU A 244 -9.54 -27.84 -10.24
C LEU A 244 -9.56 -28.75 -11.47
N GLU A 245 -8.37 -29.05 -12.01
CA GLU A 245 -8.14 -30.00 -13.12
C GLU A 245 -8.48 -31.45 -12.73
#